data_AF-A0A8J7KI42-F1
#
_entry.id   AF-A0A8J7KI42-F1
#
_cell.length_a   1.000
_cell.length_b   1.000
_cell.length_c   1.000
_cell.angle_alpha   90.00
_cell.angle_beta   90.00
_cell.angle_gamma   90.00
#
_symmetry.space_group_name_H-M   'P 1'
#
loop_
_entity.id
_entity.type
_entity.pdbx_description
1 polymer ?
#
loop_
_entity_poly.entity_id
_entity_poly.type
_entity_poly.pdbx_seq_one_letter_code
_entity_poly.pdbx_strand_id
1 'polypeptide(L)'
;MLFLNGILIFLAMIAFSLAYAHRYRKDEWLFIGIKKEHIRDISQYHKEQSLLNVLLGIVFLLVPLSIGAVERWSISPQWLYGWFIVLVILIFLNIRSVRNNRKEY
;
A
#
# COMPACT_ATOMS: atom_id res chain seq x y z
N MET A 1 15.22 -16.15 -3.53
CA MET A 1 14.92 -15.45 -2.25
C MET A 1 15.44 -14.02 -2.26
N LEU A 2 16.76 -13.80 -2.29
CA LEU A 2 17.38 -12.45 -2.21
C LEU A 2 16.85 -11.42 -3.21
N PHE A 3 16.69 -11.80 -4.48
CA PHE A 3 16.17 -10.90 -5.52
C PHE A 3 14.72 -10.46 -5.26
N LEU A 4 13.84 -11.39 -4.90
CA LEU A 4 12.44 -11.09 -4.56
C LEU A 4 12.34 -10.21 -3.30
N ASN A 5 13.15 -10.51 -2.28
CA ASN A 5 13.21 -9.69 -1.06
C ASN A 5 13.70 -8.28 -1.36
N GLY A 6 14.69 -8.12 -2.25
CA GLY A 6 15.16 -6.82 -2.72
C GLY A 6 14.05 -6.02 -3.43
N ILE A 7 13.26 -6.67 -4.28
CA ILE A 7 12.11 -6.04 -4.94
C ILE A 7 11.06 -5.60 -3.92
N LEU A 8 10.73 -6.45 -2.94
CA LEU A 8 9.73 -6.12 -1.91
C LEU A 8 10.19 -4.95 -1.03
N ILE A 9 11.46 -4.90 -0.65
CA ILE A 9 12.03 -3.76 0.09
C ILE A 9 11.97 -2.48 -0.75
N PHE A 10 12.30 -2.57 -2.05
CA PHE A 10 12.21 -1.43 -2.96
C PHE A 10 10.77 -0.93 -3.11
N LEU A 11 9.80 -1.83 -3.27
CA LEU A 11 8.37 -1.48 -3.30
C LEU A 11 7.91 -0.87 -1.97
N ALA A 12 8.41 -1.34 -0.83
CA ALA A 12 8.12 -0.71 0.46
C ALA A 12 8.63 0.73 0.52
N MET A 13 9.85 0.99 0.05
CA MET A 13 10.40 2.35 -0.02
C MET A 13 9.56 3.26 -0.92
N ILE A 14 9.10 2.77 -2.07
CA ILE A 14 8.19 3.51 -2.95
C ILE A 14 6.87 3.79 -2.22
N ALA A 15 6.28 2.79 -1.56
CA ALA A 15 5.02 2.94 -0.84
C ALA A 15 5.13 3.98 0.30
N PHE A 16 6.19 3.96 1.09
CA PHE A 16 6.44 4.99 2.11
C PHE A 16 6.67 6.37 1.52
N SER A 17 7.39 6.46 0.39
CA SER A 17 7.61 7.72 -0.32
C SER A 17 6.30 8.30 -0.85
N LEU A 18 5.43 7.45 -1.41
CA LEU A 18 4.08 7.83 -1.83
C LEU A 18 3.23 8.25 -0.63
N ALA A 19 3.27 7.52 0.47
CA ALA A 19 2.54 7.88 1.69
C ALA A 19 2.95 9.26 2.22
N TYR A 20 4.25 9.55 2.21
CA TYR A 20 4.80 10.84 2.58
C TYR A 20 4.35 11.93 1.60
N ALA A 21 4.45 11.67 0.29
CA ALA A 21 4.02 12.62 -0.73
C ALA A 21 2.53 13.01 -0.57
N HIS A 22 1.65 12.02 -0.36
CA HIS A 22 0.22 12.27 -0.12
C HIS A 22 -0.01 13.05 1.18
N ARG A 23 0.68 12.71 2.27
CA ARG A 23 0.53 13.40 3.56
C ARG A 23 0.90 14.88 3.49
N TYR A 24 1.97 15.21 2.78
CA TYR A 24 2.48 16.58 2.66
C TYR A 24 1.96 17.31 1.41
N ARG A 25 0.99 16.73 0.69
CA ARG A 25 0.43 17.29 -0.55
C ARG A 25 1.52 17.64 -1.59
N LYS A 26 2.62 16.88 -1.57
CA LYS A 26 3.74 17.00 -2.53
C LYS A 26 3.55 16.09 -3.75
N ASP A 27 2.43 15.37 -3.77
CA ASP A 27 1.97 14.54 -4.86
C ASP A 27 1.29 15.34 -5.99
N GLU A 28 1.20 16.67 -5.88
CA GLU A 28 0.65 17.52 -6.95
C GLU A 28 1.26 17.23 -8.33
N TRP A 29 2.53 16.80 -8.37
CA TRP A 29 3.23 16.47 -9.60
C TRP A 29 2.85 15.08 -10.16
N LEU A 30 2.42 14.15 -9.30
CA LEU A 30 1.94 12.82 -9.68
C LEU A 30 0.51 12.89 -10.27
N PHE A 31 -0.26 13.92 -9.91
CA PHE A 31 -1.64 14.11 -10.36
C PHE A 31 -1.80 15.08 -11.55
N ILE A 32 -0.70 15.52 -12.19
CA ILE A 32 -0.74 16.46 -13.33
C ILE A 32 -1.62 15.98 -14.51
N GLY A 33 -1.97 14.68 -14.58
CA GLY A 33 -2.84 14.13 -15.62
C GLY A 33 -4.27 13.73 -15.20
N ILE A 34 -4.61 13.75 -13.91
CA ILE A 34 -5.94 13.30 -13.43
C ILE A 34 -6.74 14.54 -13.08
N LYS A 35 -7.78 14.84 -13.87
CA LYS A 35 -8.72 15.94 -13.61
C LYS A 35 -9.16 15.92 -12.15
N LYS A 36 -8.65 16.88 -11.36
CA LYS A 36 -9.04 17.13 -9.96
C LYS A 36 -10.54 17.46 -9.80
N GLU A 37 -11.26 17.63 -10.91
CA GLU A 37 -12.68 18.01 -11.02
C GLU A 37 -13.67 17.04 -10.35
N HIS A 38 -13.25 15.89 -9.82
CA HIS A 38 -14.14 14.89 -9.19
C HIS A 38 -13.80 14.52 -7.74
N ILE A 39 -12.85 15.20 -7.09
CA ILE A 39 -12.50 14.94 -5.68
C ILE A 39 -12.92 16.15 -4.84
N ARG A 40 -14.07 16.02 -4.14
CA ARG A 40 -14.65 17.10 -3.33
C ARG A 40 -13.86 17.39 -2.06
N ASP A 41 -13.34 16.35 -1.40
CA ASP A 41 -12.46 16.48 -0.23
C ASP A 41 -11.08 15.90 -0.53
N ILE A 42 -10.26 16.74 -1.16
CA ILE A 42 -8.86 16.46 -1.48
C ILE A 42 -8.07 16.11 -0.20
N SER A 43 -8.42 16.73 0.94
CA SER A 43 -7.72 16.51 2.20
C SER A 43 -7.98 15.12 2.77
N GLN A 44 -9.25 14.68 2.77
CA GLN A 44 -9.62 13.33 3.21
C GLN A 44 -9.05 12.27 2.27
N TYR A 45 -9.12 12.49 0.95
CA TYR A 45 -8.54 11.59 -0.05
C TYR A 45 -7.02 11.39 0.17
N HIS A 46 -6.25 12.46 0.34
CA HIS A 46 -4.81 12.35 0.61
C HIS A 46 -4.52 11.63 1.93
N LYS A 47 -5.33 11.84 2.97
CA LYS A 47 -5.16 11.16 4.26
C LYS A 47 -5.42 9.66 4.14
N GLU A 48 -6.49 9.25 3.45
CA GLU A 48 -6.82 7.84 3.21
C GLU A 48 -5.75 7.15 2.34
N GLN A 49 -5.33 7.80 1.24
CA GLN A 49 -4.28 7.27 0.36
C GLN A 49 -2.92 7.20 1.06
N SER A 50 -2.58 8.20 1.89
CA SER A 50 -1.37 8.15 2.71
C SER A 50 -1.38 6.93 3.64
N LEU A 51 -2.50 6.71 4.34
CA LEU A 51 -2.63 5.58 5.27
C LEU A 51 -2.57 4.22 4.54
N LEU A 52 -3.23 4.09 3.40
CA LEU A 52 -3.16 2.88 2.56
C LEU A 52 -1.73 2.61 2.07
N ASN A 53 -1.01 3.65 1.65
CA ASN A 53 0.37 3.53 1.20
C ASN A 53 1.33 3.15 2.35
N VAL A 54 1.11 3.65 3.57
CA VAL A 54 1.84 3.19 4.77
C VAL A 54 1.58 1.71 5.03
N LEU A 55 0.31 1.28 5.00
CA LEU A 55 -0.05 -0.11 5.21
C LEU A 55 0.59 -1.03 4.17
N LEU A 56 0.57 -0.65 2.90
CA LEU A 56 1.27 -1.38 1.83
C LEU A 56 2.77 -1.47 2.06
N GLY A 57 3.40 -0.36 2.48
CA GLY A 57 4.83 -0.35 2.82
C GLY A 57 5.17 -1.31 3.96
N ILE A 58 4.34 -1.35 5.01
CA ILE A 58 4.49 -2.30 6.12
C ILE A 58 4.34 -3.74 5.64
N VAL A 59 3.33 -4.04 4.82
CA VAL A 59 3.13 -5.40 4.28
C VAL A 59 4.31 -5.84 3.43
N PHE A 60 4.82 -4.98 2.55
CA PHE A 60 5.98 -5.31 1.72
C PHE A 60 7.27 -5.52 2.53
N LEU A 61 7.40 -4.97 3.74
CA LEU A 61 8.50 -5.29 4.66
C LEU A 61 8.25 -6.58 5.45
N LEU A 62 7.02 -6.85 5.87
CA LEU A 62 6.70 -8.02 6.69
C LEU A 62 6.69 -9.33 5.90
N VAL A 63 6.34 -9.30 4.61
CA VAL A 63 6.40 -10.48 3.73
C VAL A 63 7.80 -11.11 3.70
N PRO A 64 8.89 -10.39 3.33
CA PRO A 64 10.23 -10.98 3.31
C PRO A 64 10.72 -11.39 4.70
N LEU A 65 10.34 -10.66 5.76
CA LEU A 65 10.61 -11.04 7.14
C LEU A 65 9.94 -12.37 7.51
N SER A 66 8.68 -12.56 7.11
CA SER A 66 7.95 -13.81 7.37
C SER A 66 8.52 -14.98 6.59
N ILE A 67 8.96 -14.77 5.35
CA ILE A 67 9.66 -15.80 4.56
C ILE A 67 10.95 -16.21 5.28
N GLY A 68 11.76 -15.25 5.71
CA GLY A 68 12.98 -15.51 6.45
C GLY A 68 12.75 -16.21 7.80
N ALA A 69 11.66 -15.87 8.51
CA ALA A 69 11.28 -16.54 9.75
C ALA A 69 10.84 -17.99 9.50
N VAL A 70 10.06 -18.23 8.45
CA VAL A 70 9.61 -19.57 8.05
C VAL A 70 10.80 -20.46 7.71
N GLU A 71 11.76 -19.95 6.93
CA GLU A 71 12.99 -20.67 6.59
C GLU A 71 13.86 -20.94 7.81
N ARG A 72 14.04 -19.95 8.69
CA ARG A 72 14.97 -20.06 9.83
C ARG A 72 14.43 -20.93 10.96
N TRP A 73 13.12 -20.96 11.16
CA TRP A 73 12.47 -21.67 12.27
C TRP A 73 11.72 -22.92 11.82
N SER A 74 11.88 -23.34 10.57
CA SER A 74 11.23 -24.53 10.00
C SER A 74 9.71 -24.54 10.20
N ILE A 75 9.09 -23.35 10.17
CA ILE A 75 7.64 -23.20 10.31
C ILE A 75 6.98 -23.73 9.03
N SER A 76 5.74 -24.24 9.15
CA SER A 76 4.97 -24.66 7.97
C SER A 76 4.84 -23.51 6.96
N PRO A 77 5.20 -23.70 5.67
CA PRO A 77 5.06 -22.66 4.64
C PRO A 77 3.62 -22.19 4.44
N GLN A 78 2.64 -22.95 4.92
CA GLN A 78 1.22 -22.64 4.82
C GLN A 78 0.87 -21.28 5.46
N TRP A 79 1.62 -20.84 6.47
CA TRP A 79 1.43 -19.54 7.11
C TRP A 79 1.68 -18.37 6.16
N LEU A 80 2.49 -18.56 5.11
CA LEU A 80 2.73 -17.53 4.09
C LEU A 80 1.47 -17.26 3.24
N TYR A 81 0.55 -18.21 3.12
CA TYR A 81 -0.71 -17.99 2.41
C TYR A 81 -1.60 -16.95 3.11
N GLY A 82 -1.39 -16.69 4.41
CA GLY A 82 -2.08 -15.61 5.12
C GLY A 82 -1.88 -14.25 4.47
N TRP A 83 -0.74 -14.02 3.80
CA TRP A 83 -0.49 -12.78 3.08
C TRP A 83 -1.42 -12.54 1.89
N PHE A 84 -1.93 -13.60 1.26
CA PHE A 84 -2.92 -13.44 0.18
C PHE A 84 -4.22 -12.81 0.72
N ILE A 85 -4.66 -13.23 1.91
CA ILE A 85 -5.85 -12.67 2.56
C ILE A 85 -5.62 -11.19 2.87
N VAL A 86 -4.45 -10.84 3.42
CA VAL A 86 -4.08 -9.45 3.71
C VAL A 86 -4.09 -8.60 2.44
N LEU A 87 -3.52 -9.10 1.34
CA LEU A 87 -3.50 -8.40 0.05
C LEU A 87 -4.91 -8.18 -0.52
N VAL A 88 -5.77 -9.20 -0.47
CA VAL A 88 -7.16 -9.09 -0.94
C VAL A 88 -7.93 -8.02 -0.13
N ILE A 89 -7.75 -8.00 1.20
CA ILE A 89 -8.35 -6.98 2.07
C ILE A 89 -7.85 -5.58 1.70
N LEU A 90 -6.54 -5.40 1.49
CA LEU A 90 -5.98 -4.11 1.11
C LEU A 90 -6.49 -3.61 -0.25
N ILE A 91 -6.62 -4.50 -1.24
CA ILE A 91 -7.20 -4.17 -2.55
C ILE A 91 -8.66 -3.72 -2.36
N PHE A 92 -9.43 -4.45 -1.56
CA PHE A 92 -10.84 -4.11 -1.30
C PHE A 92 -10.98 -2.76 -0.59
N LEU A 93 -10.14 -2.48 0.41
CA LEU A 93 -10.10 -1.19 1.10
C LEU A 93 -9.73 -0.05 0.15
N ASN A 94 -8.77 -0.26 -0.75
CA ASN A 94 -8.37 0.73 -1.75
C ASN A 94 -9.52 1.01 -2.74
N ILE A 95 -10.15 -0.02 -3.31
CA ILE A 95 -11.33 0.12 -4.18
C ILE A 95 -12.45 0.87 -3.45
N ARG A 96 -12.71 0.52 -2.19
CA ARG A 96 -13.73 1.18 -1.38
C ARG A 96 -13.40 2.66 -1.14
N SER A 97 -12.16 2.99 -0.76
CA SER A 97 -11.73 4.40 -0.59
C SER A 97 -11.89 5.19 -1.89
N VAL A 98 -11.41 4.64 -3.01
CA VAL A 98 -11.55 5.30 -4.32
C VAL A 98 -13.01 5.46 -4.74
N ARG A 99 -13.88 4.49 -4.42
CA ARG A 99 -15.32 4.55 -4.72
C ARG A 99 -16.07 5.51 -3.80
N ASN A 100 -15.76 5.54 -2.51
CA ASN A 100 -16.43 6.43 -1.55
C ASN A 100 -16.14 7.90 -1.90
N ASN A 101 -14.89 8.20 -2.24
CA ASN A 101 -14.47 9.51 -2.73
C ASN A 101 -15.08 9.89 -4.11
N ARG A 102 -15.70 8.94 -4.83
CA ARG A 102 -16.39 9.17 -6.12
C ARG A 102 -17.93 9.13 -6.06
N LYS A 103 -18.54 8.67 -4.97
CA LYS A 103 -19.99 8.38 -4.90
C LYS A 103 -20.83 9.43 -4.15
N GLU A 104 -20.24 10.50 -3.64
CA GLU A 104 -21.00 11.64 -3.11
C GLU A 104 -21.47 12.60 -4.24
N TYR A 105 -22.04 12.02 -5.30
CA TYR A 105 -22.75 12.68 -6.39
C TYR A 105 -24.21 12.24 -6.37
#